data_AF-A0A399DUR5-F1
#
_entry.id   AF-A0A399DUR5-F1
#
_cell.length_a   1.000
_cell.length_b   1.000
_cell.length_c   1.000
_cell.angle_alpha   90.00
_cell.angle_beta   90.00
_cell.angle_gamma   90.00
#
_symmetry.space_group_name_H-M   'P 1'
#
loop_
_entity.id
_entity.type
_entity.pdbx_description
1 polymer ?
#
loop_
_entity_poly.entity_id
_entity_poly.type
_entity_poly.pdbx_seq_one_letter_code
_entity_poly.pdbx_strand_id
1 'polypeptide(L)'
;MRQAVEAVVARKYQPGGPFNPETPGPWKDTPAVRARAFPHEEWLVEVVATQAQYLFDTFGKFPATVPTIYSLMFLQTHHLDPEYYDRFFEPGAYLQTHKEHLETWHGLRLDELPRRTE
;
A
#
# COMPACT_ATOMS: atom_id res chain seq x y z
N MET A 1 -5.19 -5.70 24.79
CA MET A 1 -4.95 -5.47 23.34
C MET A 1 -4.48 -4.06 22.99
N ARG A 2 -4.66 -3.02 23.84
CA ARG A 2 -4.17 -1.65 23.55
C ARG A 2 -2.69 -1.58 23.17
N GLN A 3 -1.82 -2.18 23.97
CA GLN A 3 -0.38 -2.24 23.69
C GLN A 3 -0.05 -2.83 22.31
N ALA A 4 -0.81 -3.85 21.86
CA ALA A 4 -0.62 -4.43 20.53
C ALA A 4 -1.02 -3.45 19.42
N VAL A 5 -2.10 -2.69 19.61
CA VAL A 5 -2.52 -1.63 18.68
C VAL A 5 -1.48 -0.52 18.60
N GLU A 6 -1.00 -0.03 19.75
CA GLU A 6 0.05 0.98 19.82
C GLU A 6 1.35 0.52 19.14
N ALA A 7 1.73 -0.74 19.31
CA ALA A 7 2.90 -1.30 18.63
C ALA A 7 2.74 -1.29 17.10
N VAL A 8 1.53 -1.55 16.58
CA VAL A 8 1.25 -1.47 15.13
C VAL A 8 1.27 -0.02 14.65
N VAL A 9 0.73 0.92 15.44
CA VAL A 9 0.80 2.36 15.14
C VAL A 9 2.25 2.82 15.09
N ALA A 10 3.05 2.47 16.11
CA ALA A 10 4.47 2.79 16.15
C ALA A 10 5.20 2.23 14.93
N ARG A 11 5.00 0.96 14.59
CA ARG A 11 5.58 0.34 13.39
C ARG A 11 5.22 1.07 12.09
N LYS A 12 4.03 1.67 12.01
CA LYS A 12 3.57 2.39 10.83
C LYS A 12 4.21 3.77 10.67
N TYR A 13 4.34 4.53 11.77
CA TYR A 13 4.67 5.97 11.72
C TYR A 13 6.05 6.35 12.29
N GLN A 14 6.65 5.52 13.14
CA GLN A 14 8.01 5.77 13.68
C GLN A 14 9.08 5.57 12.59
N PRO A 15 10.35 5.97 12.84
CA PRO A 15 11.42 5.84 11.84
C PRO A 15 11.51 4.42 11.23
N GLY A 16 11.61 4.37 9.90
CA GLY A 16 11.57 3.12 9.12
C GLY A 16 10.15 2.59 8.83
N GLY A 17 9.12 3.22 9.39
CA GLY A 17 7.71 2.89 9.14
C GLY A 17 7.22 3.39 7.78
N PRO A 18 6.28 2.68 7.13
CA PRO A 18 5.79 3.01 5.79
C PRO A 18 5.10 4.38 5.67
N PHE A 19 4.64 4.98 6.77
CA PHE A 19 4.00 6.30 6.77
C PHE A 19 4.89 7.39 7.36
N ASN A 20 6.15 7.07 7.65
CA ASN A 20 7.12 8.06 8.07
C ASN A 20 7.72 8.76 6.83
N PRO A 21 7.71 10.11 6.75
CA PRO A 21 8.21 10.85 5.59
C PRO A 21 9.71 10.67 5.32
N GLU A 22 10.49 10.33 6.33
CA GLU A 22 11.94 10.10 6.23
C GLU A 22 12.27 8.69 5.72
N THR A 23 11.28 7.80 5.62
CA THR A 23 11.51 6.44 5.11
C THR A 23 11.67 6.48 3.59
N PRO A 24 12.80 6.00 3.03
CA PRO A 24 13.01 5.98 1.58
C PRO A 24 11.92 5.20 0.85
N GLY A 25 11.69 5.52 -0.42
CA GLY A 25 10.60 4.94 -1.19
C GLY A 25 10.82 5.13 -2.70
N PRO A 26 10.01 4.45 -3.52
CA PRO A 26 10.17 4.44 -4.98
C PRO A 26 9.53 5.67 -5.66
N TRP A 27 8.85 6.54 -4.92
CA TRP A 27 8.23 7.76 -5.47
C TRP A 27 9.24 8.89 -5.56
N LYS A 28 9.12 9.71 -6.61
CA LYS A 28 9.92 10.94 -6.77
C LYS A 28 9.73 11.92 -5.62
N ASP A 29 8.52 11.95 -5.05
CA ASP A 29 8.20 12.71 -3.85
C ASP A 29 7.74 11.75 -2.73
N THR A 30 8.65 10.85 -2.34
CA THR A 30 8.41 9.90 -1.25
C THR A 30 7.96 10.58 0.04
N PRO A 31 8.58 11.69 0.51
CA PRO A 31 8.15 12.35 1.74
C PRO A 31 6.69 12.80 1.69
N ALA A 32 6.24 13.44 0.61
CA ALA A 32 4.85 13.89 0.50
C ALA A 32 3.87 12.71 0.41
N VAL A 33 4.23 11.63 -0.31
CA VAL A 33 3.37 10.44 -0.42
C VAL A 33 3.21 9.76 0.94
N ARG A 34 4.30 9.54 1.68
CA ARG A 34 4.24 8.85 2.98
C ARG A 34 3.55 9.69 4.05
N ALA A 35 3.78 11.01 4.06
CA ALA A 35 3.15 11.94 5.02
C ALA A 35 1.64 12.12 4.83
N ARG A 36 1.07 11.74 3.68
CA ARG A 36 -0.37 11.84 3.42
C ARG A 36 -1.23 10.82 4.17
N ALA A 37 -0.62 9.81 4.79
CA ALA A 37 -1.36 8.86 5.61
C ALA A 37 -2.01 9.58 6.81
N PHE A 38 -3.30 9.32 7.03
CA PHE A 38 -4.01 9.87 8.19
C PHE A 38 -3.43 9.32 9.50
N PRO A 39 -2.83 10.18 10.36
CA PRO A 39 -2.26 9.75 11.64
C PRO A 39 -3.27 8.97 12.47
N HIS A 40 -2.81 7.91 13.15
CA HIS A 40 -3.69 7.15 14.03
C HIS A 40 -3.76 7.87 15.38
N GLU A 41 -4.70 8.81 15.48
CA GLU A 41 -5.02 9.58 16.69
C GLU A 41 -5.44 8.68 17.87
N GLU A 42 -5.36 9.21 19.09
CA GLU A 42 -5.66 8.47 20.32
C GLU A 42 -7.05 7.83 20.31
N TRP A 43 -8.08 8.56 19.87
CA TRP A 43 -9.45 8.03 19.79
C TRP A 43 -9.55 6.80 18.86
N LEU A 44 -8.76 6.78 17.77
CA LEU A 44 -8.76 5.65 16.84
C LEU A 44 -8.07 4.44 17.47
N VAL A 45 -6.97 4.68 18.19
CA VAL A 45 -6.29 3.64 18.98
C VAL A 45 -7.22 3.06 20.02
N GLU A 46 -7.96 3.90 20.75
CA GLU A 46 -8.92 3.49 21.78
C GLU A 46 -10.05 2.61 21.21
N VAL A 47 -10.69 3.04 20.12
CA VAL A 47 -11.78 2.28 19.48
C VAL A 47 -11.28 0.92 18.98
N VAL A 48 -10.14 0.89 18.30
CA VAL A 48 -9.57 -0.36 17.77
C VAL A 48 -9.12 -1.29 18.91
N ALA A 49 -8.49 -0.75 19.94
CA ALA A 49 -8.07 -1.52 21.11
C ALA A 49 -9.26 -2.13 21.86
N THR A 50 -10.35 -1.38 22.00
CA THR A 50 -11.59 -1.85 22.64
C THR A 50 -12.19 -3.03 21.87
N GLN A 51 -12.32 -2.88 20.55
CA GLN A 51 -12.82 -3.98 19.71
C GLN A 51 -11.90 -5.20 19.74
N ALA A 52 -10.58 -5.00 19.60
CA ALA A 52 -9.61 -6.09 19.64
C ALA A 52 -9.63 -6.83 20.99
N GLN A 53 -9.77 -6.08 22.10
CA GLN A 53 -9.88 -6.65 23.44
C GLN A 53 -11.13 -7.52 23.57
N TYR A 54 -12.29 -7.00 23.16
CA TYR A 54 -13.54 -7.77 23.17
C TYR A 54 -13.43 -9.07 22.37
N LEU A 55 -12.87 -9.01 21.16
CA LEU A 55 -12.68 -10.20 20.32
C LEU A 55 -11.76 -11.22 20.99
N PHE A 56 -10.66 -10.75 21.59
CA PHE A 56 -9.73 -11.63 22.28
C PHE A 56 -10.37 -12.28 23.52
N ASP A 57 -11.09 -11.51 24.35
CA ASP A 57 -11.73 -12.02 25.57
C ASP A 57 -12.87 -13.00 25.24
N THR A 58 -13.61 -12.74 24.17
CA THR A 58 -14.78 -13.56 23.78
C THR A 58 -14.37 -14.85 23.06
N PHE A 59 -13.37 -14.77 22.18
CA PHE A 59 -13.03 -15.87 21.27
C PHE A 59 -11.65 -16.50 21.55
N GLY A 60 -10.89 -15.96 22.50
CA GLY A 60 -9.54 -16.42 22.83
C GLY A 60 -8.48 -16.11 21.77
N LYS A 61 -8.83 -15.37 20.71
CA LYS A 61 -7.91 -15.03 19.61
C LYS A 61 -8.33 -13.78 18.85
N PHE A 62 -7.41 -13.25 18.04
CA PHE A 62 -7.67 -12.20 17.06
C PHE A 62 -7.13 -12.61 15.68
N PRO A 63 -7.89 -12.40 14.59
CA PRO A 63 -9.31 -12.01 14.55
C PRO A 63 -10.22 -13.18 14.99
N ALA A 64 -11.43 -12.88 15.44
CA ALA A 64 -12.31 -13.85 16.13
C ALA A 64 -12.63 -15.13 15.34
N THR A 65 -13.09 -15.01 14.09
CA THR A 65 -13.64 -16.16 13.33
C THR A 65 -12.79 -16.60 12.14
N VAL A 66 -11.74 -15.86 11.80
CA VAL A 66 -10.82 -16.18 10.70
C VAL A 66 -9.44 -16.59 11.23
N PRO A 67 -8.58 -17.21 10.39
CA PRO A 67 -7.20 -17.48 10.79
C PRO A 67 -6.45 -16.19 11.16
N THR A 68 -5.61 -16.26 12.18
CA THR A 68 -4.74 -15.13 12.58
C THR A 68 -3.75 -14.73 11.50
N ILE A 69 -3.34 -15.69 10.66
CA ILE A 69 -2.50 -15.48 9.49
C ILE A 69 -3.25 -15.98 8.28
N TYR A 70 -3.44 -15.09 7.29
CA TYR A 70 -4.03 -15.41 6.01
C TYR A 70 -2.96 -15.22 4.93
N SER A 71 -2.64 -16.27 4.18
CA SER A 71 -1.73 -16.18 3.03
C SER A 71 -2.53 -16.50 1.78
N LEU A 72 -2.76 -15.46 0.98
CA LEU A 72 -3.47 -15.57 -0.30
C LEU A 72 -2.46 -15.47 -1.43
N MET A 73 -2.47 -16.45 -2.33
CA MET A 73 -1.80 -16.31 -3.60
C MET A 73 -2.69 -15.45 -4.50
N PHE A 74 -2.16 -14.32 -4.95
CA PHE A 74 -2.84 -13.44 -5.89
C PHE A 74 -2.02 -13.32 -7.16
N LEU A 75 -2.64 -13.58 -8.31
CA LEU A 75 -2.05 -13.34 -9.62
C LEU A 75 -2.89 -12.28 -10.32
N GLN A 76 -2.27 -11.15 -10.63
CA GLN A 76 -2.90 -10.08 -11.40
C GLN A 76 -2.21 -9.97 -12.75
N THR A 77 -2.99 -10.09 -13.82
CA THR A 77 -2.55 -9.80 -15.18
C THR A 77 -3.25 -8.54 -15.65
N HIS A 78 -2.50 -7.49 -15.94
CA HIS A 78 -3.03 -6.23 -16.45
C HIS A 78 -2.04 -5.57 -17.39
N HIS A 79 -2.52 -4.68 -18.25
CA HIS A 79 -1.65 -3.73 -18.94
C HIS A 79 -1.24 -2.65 -17.93
N LEU A 80 0.05 -2.59 -17.64
CA LEU A 80 0.61 -1.53 -16.81
C LEU A 80 0.38 -0.17 -17.50
N ASP A 81 0.29 0.91 -16.73
CA ASP A 81 0.25 2.30 -17.22
C ASP A 81 1.64 2.94 -17.05
N PRO A 82 2.53 2.90 -18.07
CA PRO A 82 3.87 3.42 -17.93
C PRO A 82 3.91 4.93 -17.70
N GLU A 83 2.96 5.70 -18.24
CA GLU A 83 2.92 7.16 -18.09
C GLU A 83 2.70 7.56 -16.61
N TYR A 84 1.86 6.83 -15.88
CA TYR A 84 1.68 7.03 -14.43
C TYR A 84 2.99 6.80 -13.66
N TYR A 85 3.68 5.70 -13.95
CA TYR A 85 4.93 5.38 -13.27
C TYR A 85 6.04 6.38 -13.63
N ASP A 86 6.19 6.71 -14.91
CA ASP A 86 7.14 7.72 -15.38
C ASP A 86 6.88 9.09 -14.76
N ARG A 87 5.63 9.42 -14.45
CA ARG A 87 5.28 10.68 -13.79
C ARG A 87 5.67 10.69 -12.31
N PHE A 88 5.33 9.64 -11.55
CA PHE A 88 5.37 9.67 -10.08
C PHE A 88 6.49 8.86 -9.42
N PHE A 89 7.18 7.98 -10.14
CA PHE A 89 8.16 7.05 -9.58
C PHE A 89 9.57 7.29 -10.12
N GLU A 90 10.56 6.85 -9.34
CA GLU A 90 11.96 6.82 -9.76
C GLU A 90 12.20 5.79 -10.88
N PRO A 91 13.26 5.96 -11.69
CA PRO A 91 13.66 4.97 -12.67
C PRO A 91 13.81 3.57 -12.06
N GLY A 92 13.27 2.56 -12.75
CA GLY A 92 13.28 1.17 -12.27
C GLY A 92 11.98 0.71 -11.60
N ALA A 93 10.95 1.55 -11.55
CA ALA A 93 9.64 1.18 -11.02
C ALA A 93 8.89 0.12 -11.84
N TYR A 94 9.30 -0.10 -13.09
CA TYR A 94 8.85 -1.18 -13.96
C TYR A 94 9.98 -1.64 -14.90
N LEU A 95 9.85 -2.86 -15.43
CA LEU A 95 10.83 -3.46 -16.36
C LEU A 95 10.62 -2.96 -17.80
N GLN A 96 11.69 -2.98 -18.60
CA GLN A 96 11.63 -2.66 -20.03
C GLN A 96 10.54 -3.45 -20.79
N THR A 97 10.34 -4.72 -20.41
CA THR A 97 9.29 -5.57 -20.99
C THR A 97 7.87 -5.05 -20.76
N HIS A 98 7.62 -4.29 -19.69
CA HIS A 98 6.33 -3.62 -19.49
C HIS A 98 6.17 -2.43 -20.45
N LYS A 99 7.26 -1.68 -20.67
CA LYS A 99 7.27 -0.52 -21.58
C LYS A 99 6.95 -0.92 -23.02
N GLU A 100 7.56 -2.02 -23.45
CA GLU A 100 7.47 -2.52 -24.83
C GLU A 100 6.28 -3.45 -25.05
N HIS A 101 5.46 -3.70 -24.02
CA HIS A 101 4.42 -4.73 -24.06
C HIS A 101 3.39 -4.47 -25.15
N LEU A 102 2.89 -3.23 -25.26
CA LEU A 102 1.87 -2.88 -26.25
C LEU A 102 2.39 -3.05 -27.68
N GLU A 103 3.61 -2.61 -27.94
CA GLU A 103 4.21 -2.71 -29.26
C GLU A 103 4.51 -4.17 -29.61
N THR A 104 5.15 -4.90 -28.69
CA THR A 104 5.58 -6.29 -28.88
C THR A 104 4.40 -7.25 -29.07
N TRP A 105 3.36 -7.10 -28.27
CA TRP A 105 2.27 -8.09 -28.22
C TRP A 105 1.00 -7.65 -28.95
N HIS A 106 0.80 -6.35 -29.17
CA HIS A 106 -0.42 -5.82 -29.76
C HIS A 106 -0.17 -5.03 -31.05
N GLY A 107 1.09 -4.72 -31.39
CA GLY A 107 1.41 -3.86 -32.54
C GLY A 107 0.89 -2.43 -32.38
N LEU A 108 0.65 -2.00 -31.14
CA LEU A 108 0.11 -0.68 -30.80
C LEU A 108 1.19 0.14 -30.10
N ARG A 109 1.23 1.45 -30.36
CA ARG A 109 2.05 2.37 -29.57
C ARG A 109 1.22 3.10 -28.53
N LEU A 110 1.77 3.25 -27.33
CA LEU A 110 1.08 3.88 -26.20
C LEU A 110 0.64 5.32 -26.51
N ASP A 111 1.45 6.07 -27.25
CA ASP A 111 1.19 7.47 -27.62
C ASP A 111 0.08 7.63 -28.68
N GLU A 112 -0.28 6.55 -29.38
CA GLU A 112 -1.38 6.51 -30.35
C GLU A 112 -2.73 6.15 -29.72
N LEU A 113 -2.73 5.68 -28.47
CA LEU A 113 -3.95 5.28 -27.78
C LEU A 113 -4.81 6.50 -27.41
N PRO A 114 -6.16 6.37 -27.42
CA PRO A 114 -7.05 7.43 -26.98
C PRO A 114 -6.74 7.84 -25.54
N ARG A 115 -6.51 9.14 -25.32
CA ARG A 115 -6.28 9.69 -23.98
C ARG A 115 -7.61 9.93 -23.29
N ARG A 116 -7.68 9.61 -22.00
CA ARG A 116 -8.81 9.98 -21.16
C ARG A 116 -8.80 11.51 -21.02
N THR A 117 -9.82 12.17 -21.56
CA THR A 117 -10.07 13.59 -21.27
C THR A 117 -10.56 13.71 -19.83
N GLU A 118 -10.21 14.83 -19.16
CA GLU A 118 -10.57 15.11 -17.77
C GLU A 118 -12.06 14.89 -17.45
#